data_AF-A0A359E7X8-F1
#
_entry.id   AF-A0A359E7X8-F1
#
_cell.length_a   1.000
_cell.length_b   1.000
_cell.length_c   1.000
_cell.angle_alpha   90.00
_cell.angle_beta   90.00
_cell.angle_gamma   90.00
#
_symmetry.space_group_name_H-M   'P 1'
#
loop_
_entity.id
_entity.type
_entity.pdbx_description
1 polymer ?
#
loop_
_entity_poly.entity_id
_entity_poly.type
_entity_poly.pdbx_seq_one_letter_code
_entity_poly.pdbx_strand_id
1 'polypeptide(L)'
;MIAIIKYKAGNTASVANALDRLGAKFYFAETPKELETAKAVIFPGVGHASSAMKSLEEKGVDEWLKQTKKPVLGICVGMQLLF
;
A
#
# COMPACT_ATOMS: atom_id res chain seq x y z
N MET A 1 -8.47 -10.48 3.80
CA MET A 1 -8.15 -9.33 4.66
C MET A 1 -7.64 -8.19 3.79
N ILE A 2 -7.68 -6.96 4.29
CA ILE A 2 -7.15 -5.78 3.58
C ILE A 2 -5.65 -5.68 3.86
N ALA A 3 -4.82 -5.54 2.83
CA ALA A 3 -3.40 -5.26 3.02
C ALA A 3 -3.15 -3.75 3.01
N ILE A 4 -2.35 -3.26 3.96
CA ILE A 4 -1.80 -1.91 3.93
C ILE A 4 -0.36 -2.01 3.46
N ILE A 5 -0.02 -1.37 2.34
CA ILE A 5 1.38 -1.34 1.86
C ILE A 5 2.22 -0.57 2.88
N LYS A 6 3.26 -1.23 3.38
CA LYS A 6 4.23 -0.66 4.31
C LYS A 6 5.58 -0.49 3.61
N TYR A 7 5.92 0.77 3.37
CA TYR A 7 7.19 1.19 2.81
C TYR A 7 7.75 2.35 3.62
N LYS A 8 8.94 2.87 3.25
CA LYS A 8 9.63 3.92 4.03
C LYS A 8 8.90 5.27 4.06
N ALA A 9 7.73 5.39 3.42
CA ALA A 9 6.86 6.56 3.47
C ALA A 9 5.41 6.11 3.67
N GLY A 10 4.57 6.94 4.28
CA GLY A 10 3.15 6.68 4.47
C GLY A 10 2.68 6.81 5.92
N ASN A 11 1.44 7.29 6.11
CA ASN A 11 0.77 7.34 7.41
C ASN A 11 -0.03 6.05 7.66
N THR A 12 0.68 4.93 7.74
CA THR A 12 0.08 3.59 7.90
C THR A 12 -0.68 3.44 9.22
N ALA A 13 -0.24 4.14 10.28
CA ALA A 13 -0.90 4.14 11.58
C ALA A 13 -2.31 4.74 11.54
N SER A 14 -2.52 5.86 10.82
CA SER A 14 -3.86 6.46 10.74
C SER A 14 -4.82 5.62 9.91
N VAL A 15 -4.32 4.95 8.85
CA VAL A 15 -5.11 4.00 8.07
C VAL A 15 -5.50 2.79 8.92
N ALA A 16 -4.55 2.23 9.67
CA ALA A 16 -4.81 1.14 10.60
C ALA A 16 -5.91 1.52 11.61
N ASN A 17 -5.78 2.67 12.27
CA ASN A 17 -6.79 3.19 13.20
C ASN A 17 -8.17 3.35 12.56
N ALA A 18 -8.23 3.80 11.30
CA ALA A 18 -9.50 3.92 10.59
C ALA A 18 -10.14 2.55 10.30
N LEU A 19 -9.35 1.57 9.87
CA LEU A 19 -9.83 0.20 9.63
C LEU A 19 -10.28 -0.48 10.93
N ASP A 20 -9.55 -0.29 12.03
CA ASP A 20 -9.95 -0.78 13.36
C ASP A 20 -11.30 -0.21 13.80
N ARG A 21 -11.49 1.11 13.65
CA ARG A 21 -12.78 1.77 13.95
C ARG A 21 -13.94 1.25 13.09
N LEU A 22 -13.64 0.82 11.87
CA LEU A 22 -14.62 0.22 10.96
C LEU A 22 -14.82 -1.29 11.20
N GLY A 23 -14.07 -1.90 12.13
CA GLY A 23 -14.10 -3.34 12.38
C GLY A 23 -13.54 -4.19 11.24
N ALA A 24 -12.76 -3.59 10.34
CA ALA A 24 -12.20 -4.25 9.17
C ALA A 24 -10.87 -4.94 9.50
N LYS A 25 -10.74 -6.23 9.17
CA LYS A 25 -9.48 -6.97 9.39
C LYS A 25 -8.42 -6.59 8.36
N PHE A 26 -7.26 -6.15 8.84
CA PHE A 26 -6.12 -5.77 8.00
C PHE A 26 -4.80 -6.38 8.47
N TYR A 27 -3.77 -6.22 7.64
CA TYR A 27 -2.38 -6.52 7.96
C TYR A 27 -1.45 -5.61 7.16
N PHE A 28 -0.22 -5.45 7.63
CA PHE A 28 0.81 -4.73 6.89
C PHE A 28 1.54 -5.68 5.94
N ALA A 29 1.76 -5.24 4.71
CA ALA A 29 2.49 -6.00 3.70
C ALA A 29 3.65 -5.16 3.17
N GLU A 30 4.82 -5.79 3.09
CA GLU A 30 6.05 -5.19 2.59
C GLU A 30 6.52 -5.84 1.28
N THR A 31 6.01 -7.03 0.95
CA THR A 31 6.44 -7.81 -0.22
C THR A 31 5.28 -8.14 -1.16
N PRO A 32 5.55 -8.34 -2.47
CA PRO A 32 4.55 -8.81 -3.42
C PRO A 32 3.84 -10.10 -2.99
N LYS A 33 4.59 -11.03 -2.36
CA LYS A 33 4.05 -12.31 -1.87
C LYS A 33 2.98 -12.11 -0.79
N GLU A 34 3.19 -11.16 0.12
CA GLU A 34 2.22 -10.83 1.16
C GLU A 34 0.98 -10.14 0.57
N LEU A 35 1.19 -9.22 -0.39
CA LEU A 35 0.12 -8.52 -1.10
C LEU A 35 -0.77 -9.48 -1.89
N GLU A 36 -0.20 -10.58 -2.40
CA GLU A 36 -0.96 -11.57 -3.16
C GLU A 36 -2.03 -12.28 -2.32
N THR A 37 -1.83 -12.39 -1.01
CA THR A 37 -2.82 -12.99 -0.09
C THR A 37 -3.99 -12.05 0.25
N ALA A 38 -3.92 -10.77 -0.16
CA ALA A 38 -4.93 -9.77 0.13
C ALA A 38 -6.19 -9.94 -0.73
N LYS A 39 -7.34 -9.52 -0.20
CA LYS A 39 -8.58 -9.34 -1.00
C LYS A 39 -8.65 -7.95 -1.65
N ALA A 40 -8.08 -6.95 -0.99
CA ALA A 40 -7.97 -5.57 -1.44
C ALA A 40 -6.74 -4.94 -0.79
N VAL A 41 -6.20 -3.90 -1.42
CA VAL A 41 -4.97 -3.24 -0.97
C VAL A 41 -5.21 -1.75 -0.77
N ILE A 42 -4.68 -1.21 0.32
CA ILE A 42 -4.58 0.22 0.56
C ILE A 42 -3.11 0.61 0.44
N PHE A 43 -2.86 1.59 -0.41
CA PHE A 43 -1.53 2.13 -0.68
C PHE A 43 -1.47 3.59 -0.18
N PRO A 44 -1.12 3.80 1.11
CA PRO A 44 -1.03 5.14 1.66
C PRO A 44 0.33 5.76 1.41
N GLY A 45 0.39 7.02 0.97
CA GLY A 45 1.67 7.70 0.78
C GLY A 45 1.71 9.13 1.29
N VAL A 46 2.84 9.52 1.87
CA VAL A 46 3.19 10.90 2.23
C VAL A 46 4.65 11.17 1.81
N GLY A 47 5.04 12.44 1.72
CA GLY A 47 6.41 12.84 1.41
C GLY A 47 6.69 12.95 -0.09
N HIS A 48 7.93 12.68 -0.50
CA HIS A 48 8.37 12.88 -1.89
C HIS A 48 8.12 11.64 -2.74
N ALA A 49 7.38 11.82 -3.84
CA ALA A 49 7.02 10.74 -4.78
C ALA A 49 8.23 9.95 -5.29
N SER A 50 9.33 10.61 -5.63
CA SER A 50 10.57 9.95 -6.10
C SER A 50 11.18 8.99 -5.07
N SER A 51 11.24 9.42 -3.80
CA SER A 51 11.76 8.57 -2.71
C SER A 51 10.86 7.37 -2.42
N ALA A 52 9.55 7.59 -2.52
CA ALA A 52 8.54 6.57 -2.35
C ALA A 52 8.64 5.53 -3.47
N MET A 53 8.72 5.97 -4.74
CA MET A 53 8.85 5.09 -5.90
C MET A 53 10.10 4.20 -5.80
N LYS A 54 11.25 4.78 -5.48
CA LYS A 54 12.49 4.02 -5.28
C LYS A 54 12.33 2.92 -4.21
N SER A 55 11.63 3.22 -3.12
CA SER A 55 11.35 2.22 -2.07
C SER A 55 10.43 1.09 -2.54
N LEU A 56 9.58 1.32 -3.55
CA LEU A 56 8.71 0.28 -4.13
C LEU A 56 9.52 -0.60 -5.09
N GLU A 57 10.35 0.01 -5.94
CA GLU A 57 11.27 -0.66 -6.87
C GLU A 57 12.23 -1.58 -6.11
N GLU A 58 12.83 -1.10 -5.01
CA GLU A 58 13.71 -1.90 -4.15
C GLU A 58 13.03 -3.17 -3.59
N LYS A 59 11.70 -3.15 -3.45
CA LYS A 59 10.90 -4.26 -2.91
C LYS A 59 10.15 -5.04 -4.00
N GLY A 60 10.26 -4.65 -5.27
CA GLY A 60 9.49 -5.19 -6.39
C GLY A 60 7.97 -4.99 -6.26
N VAL A 61 7.53 -4.04 -5.42
CA VAL A 61 6.11 -3.75 -5.20
C VAL A 61 5.53 -2.93 -6.35
N ASP A 62 6.35 -2.14 -7.03
CA ASP A 62 5.98 -1.37 -8.21
C ASP A 62 5.50 -2.27 -9.36
N GLU A 63 6.24 -3.34 -9.66
CA GLU A 63 5.87 -4.31 -10.69
C GLU A 63 4.59 -5.06 -10.32
N TRP A 64 4.44 -5.41 -9.04
CA TRP A 64 3.19 -6.00 -8.54
C TRP A 64 2.00 -5.05 -8.71
N LEU A 65 2.17 -3.76 -8.38
CA LEU A 65 1.13 -2.74 -8.52
C LEU A 65 0.69 -2.55 -9.99
N LYS A 66 1.61 -2.64 -10.95
CA LYS A 66 1.29 -2.55 -12.39
C LYS A 66 0.46 -3.72 -12.90
N GLN A 67 0.62 -4.91 -12.31
CA GLN A 67 0.02 -6.16 -12.81
C GLN A 67 -1.22 -6.60 -12.04
N THR A 68 -1.40 -6.09 -10.81
CA THR A 68 -2.48 -6.55 -9.94
C THR A 68 -3.85 -6.21 -10.51
N LYS A 69 -4.77 -7.19 -10.44
CA LYS A 69 -6.20 -6.99 -10.74
C LYS A 69 -7.02 -6.80 -9.46
N LYS A 70 -6.37 -6.83 -8.29
CA LYS A 70 -7.04 -6.65 -7.00
C LYS A 70 -7.45 -5.18 -6.86
N PRO A 71 -8.54 -4.87 -6.15
CA PRO A 71 -8.89 -3.49 -5.85
C PRO A 71 -7.76 -2.80 -5.06
N VAL A 72 -7.30 -1.66 -5.55
CA VAL A 72 -6.28 -0.82 -4.90
C VAL A 72 -6.86 0.55 -4.60
N LEU A 73 -6.75 0.99 -3.34
CA LEU A 73 -7.03 2.35 -2.91
C LEU A 73 -5.71 3.09 -2.66
N GLY A 74 -5.33 3.96 -3.59
CA GLY A 74 -4.22 4.90 -3.38
C GLY A 74 -4.65 6.11 -2.55
N ILE A 75 -3.81 6.54 -1.60
CA ILE A 75 -4.08 7.74 -0.78
C ILE A 75 -2.90 8.72 -0.90
N CYS A 76 -3.21 9.96 -1.31
CA CYS A 76 -2.25 11.05 -1.50
C CYS A 76 -1.11 10.63 -2.45
N VAL A 77 0.14 10.55 -1.97
CA VAL A 77 1.28 10.12 -2.81
C VAL A 77 1.07 8.70 -3.34
N GLY A 78 0.43 7.83 -2.56
CA GLY A 78 0.12 6.47 -3.01
C GLY A 78 -0.84 6.43 -4.20
N MET A 79 -1.69 7.46 -4.37
CA MET A 79 -2.48 7.60 -5.59
C MET A 79 -1.66 8.16 -6.75
N GLN A 80 -0.78 9.14 -6.48
CA GLN A 80 0.07 9.72 -7.51
C GLN A 80 0.99 8.68 -8.17
N LEU A 81 1.48 7.72 -7.40
CA LEU A 81 2.39 6.67 -7.89
C LEU A 81 1.68 5.54 -8.67
N LEU A 82 0.35 5.61 -8.83
CA LEU A 82 -0.40 4.69 -9.69
C LEU A 82 -0.51 5.19 -11.13
N PHE A 83 -0.01 6.40 -11.43
CA PHE A 83 -0.10 7.06 -12.75
C PHE A 83 1.28 7.46 -13.28
#